data_AF-A0A1H3MNZ2-F1
#
_entry.id   AF-A0A1H3MNZ2-F1
#
_cell.length_a   1.000
_cell.length_b   1.000
_cell.length_c   1.000
_cell.angle_alpha   90.00
_cell.angle_beta   90.00
_cell.angle_gamma   90.00
#
_symmetry.space_group_name_H-M   'P 1'
#
loop_
_entity.id
_entity.type
_entity.pdbx_description
1 polymer ?
#
loop_
_entity_poly.entity_id
_entity_poly.type
_entity_poly.pdbx_seq_one_letter_code
_entity_poly.pdbx_strand_id
1 'polypeptide(L)'
;MIDNKKVKKIISERKKLHPDDPAVEKKWSELTDIFKENEKETIKYLENCEGEELEWISEIFEDISEKLQSKKFIDTLELLEKKYPELDLKMDVEFAKKAIN
;
A
#
# COMPACT_ATOMS: atom_id res chain seq x y z
N MET A 1 -2.55 -1.59 -15.96
CA MET A 1 -2.71 -2.74 -15.05
C MET A 1 -1.43 -3.01 -14.33
N ILE A 2 -1.50 -2.95 -13.00
CA ILE A 2 -0.39 -3.30 -12.12
C ILE A 2 -0.02 -4.77 -12.37
N ASP A 3 1.27 -5.03 -12.59
CA ASP A 3 1.77 -6.38 -12.83
C ASP A 3 1.86 -7.14 -11.50
N ASN A 4 0.88 -8.01 -11.27
CA ASN A 4 0.82 -8.81 -10.04
C ASN A 4 2.07 -9.68 -9.83
N LYS A 5 2.72 -10.17 -10.90
CA LYS A 5 3.96 -10.96 -10.75
C LYS A 5 5.10 -10.10 -10.23
N LYS A 6 5.17 -8.84 -10.67
CA LYS A 6 6.16 -7.88 -10.19
C LYS A 6 5.93 -7.54 -8.71
N VAL A 7 4.69 -7.25 -8.32
CA VAL A 7 4.35 -6.96 -6.91
C VAL A 7 4.67 -8.15 -6.01
N LYS A 8 4.20 -9.36 -6.37
CA LYS A 8 4.50 -10.61 -5.65
C LYS A 8 5.99 -10.86 -5.49
N LYS A 9 6.79 -10.60 -6.54
CA LYS A 9 8.24 -10.74 -6.48
C LYS A 9 8.84 -9.79 -5.44
N ILE A 10 8.47 -8.50 -5.47
CA ILE A 10 9.00 -7.49 -4.53
C ILE A 10 8.62 -7.84 -3.09
N ILE A 11 7.36 -8.21 -2.85
CA ILE A 11 6.88 -8.67 -1.52
C ILE A 11 7.68 -9.90 -1.06
N SER A 12 7.91 -10.89 -1.94
CA SER A 12 8.69 -12.08 -1.59
C SER A 12 10.15 -11.79 -1.24
N GLU A 13 10.72 -10.73 -1.80
CA GLU A 13 12.06 -10.25 -1.47
C GLU A 13 12.04 -9.50 -0.14
N ARG A 14 11.06 -8.61 0.08
CA ARG A 14 10.84 -7.89 1.33
C ARG A 14 10.66 -8.82 2.53
N LYS A 15 9.90 -9.91 2.38
CA LYS A 15 9.67 -10.96 3.40
C LYS A 15 10.94 -11.63 3.92
N LYS A 16 12.04 -11.60 3.15
CA LYS A 16 13.33 -12.21 3.53
C LYS A 16 14.25 -11.26 4.28
N LEU A 17 13.90 -9.97 4.31
CA LEU A 17 14.70 -8.94 4.93
C LEU A 17 14.30 -8.78 6.40
N HIS A 18 15.30 -8.52 7.24
CA HIS A 18 15.04 -8.05 8.60
C HIS A 18 14.35 -6.68 8.54
N PRO A 19 13.44 -6.32 9.46
CA PRO A 19 12.81 -4.99 9.49
C PRO A 19 13.82 -3.83 9.47
N ASP A 20 14.95 -3.97 10.18
CA ASP A 20 16.02 -2.96 10.22
C ASP A 20 17.02 -3.05 9.03
N ASP A 21 16.79 -3.92 8.05
CA ASP A 21 17.67 -4.02 6.89
C ASP A 21 17.50 -2.77 6.00
N PRO A 22 18.58 -2.02 5.67
CA PRO A 22 18.48 -0.85 4.81
C PRO A 22 17.89 -1.12 3.42
N ALA A 23 17.91 -2.37 2.95
CA ALA A 23 17.29 -2.75 1.69
C ALA A 23 15.76 -2.71 1.73
N VAL A 24 15.14 -2.62 2.91
CA VAL A 24 13.68 -2.47 3.08
C VAL A 24 13.19 -1.19 2.43
N GLU A 25 13.87 -0.06 2.66
CA GLU A 25 13.50 1.24 2.06
C GLU A 25 13.46 1.16 0.52
N LYS A 26 14.41 0.41 -0.07
CA LYS A 26 14.43 0.19 -1.51
C LYS A 26 13.19 -0.60 -1.98
N LYS A 27 12.74 -1.60 -1.21
CA LYS A 27 11.54 -2.38 -1.54
C LYS A 27 10.27 -1.55 -1.39
N TRP A 28 10.20 -0.69 -0.38
CA TRP A 28 9.12 0.28 -0.23
C TRP A 28 9.07 1.23 -1.43
N SER A 29 10.19 1.86 -1.79
CA SER A 29 10.24 2.73 -2.97
C SER A 29 9.82 2.00 -4.26
N GLU A 30 10.26 0.75 -4.47
CA GLU A 30 9.86 -0.04 -5.64
C GLU A 30 8.35 -0.32 -5.68
N LEU A 31 7.70 -0.55 -4.54
CA LEU A 31 6.26 -0.75 -4.45
C LEU A 31 5.51 0.59 -4.61
N THR A 32 5.94 1.65 -3.93
CA THR A 32 5.35 2.99 -4.01
C THR A 32 5.37 3.50 -5.45
N ASP A 33 6.47 3.31 -6.17
CA ASP A 33 6.58 3.65 -7.59
C ASP A 33 5.59 2.89 -8.48
N ILE A 34 5.13 1.70 -8.09
CA ILE A 34 4.09 0.97 -8.83
C ILE A 34 2.71 1.56 -8.54
N PHE A 35 2.41 1.84 -7.27
CA PHE A 35 1.07 2.22 -6.81
C PHE A 35 0.78 3.71 -6.94
N LYS A 36 1.79 4.58 -7.00
CA LYS A 36 1.58 6.03 -7.16
C LYS A 36 1.20 6.45 -8.59
N GLU A 37 1.53 5.64 -9.60
CA GLU A 37 1.46 6.04 -11.01
C GLU A 37 0.02 6.19 -11.53
N ASN A 38 -0.92 5.40 -11.00
CA ASN A 38 -2.29 5.44 -11.48
C ASN A 38 -3.28 5.06 -10.38
N GLU A 39 -3.96 6.07 -9.83
CA GLU A 39 -4.97 5.91 -8.78
C GLU A 39 -6.00 4.80 -9.10
N LYS A 40 -6.58 4.82 -10.31
CA LYS A 40 -7.65 3.88 -10.68
C LYS A 40 -7.16 2.43 -10.68
N GLU A 41 -5.96 2.19 -11.21
CA GLU A 41 -5.37 0.85 -11.23
C GLU A 41 -4.95 0.41 -9.83
N THR A 42 -4.47 1.33 -8.99
CA THR A 42 -4.12 1.08 -7.59
C THR A 42 -5.32 0.69 -6.76
N ILE A 43 -6.40 1.47 -6.80
CA ILE A 43 -7.65 1.15 -6.10
C ILE A 43 -8.16 -0.22 -6.54
N LYS A 44 -8.24 -0.45 -7.86
CA LYS A 44 -8.69 -1.73 -8.40
C LYS A 44 -7.81 -2.90 -7.93
N TYR A 45 -6.50 -2.72 -7.83
CA TYR A 45 -5.60 -3.76 -7.33
C TYR A 45 -5.89 -4.06 -5.86
N LEU A 46 -5.95 -3.03 -5.01
CA LEU A 46 -6.14 -3.17 -3.57
C LEU A 46 -7.49 -3.79 -3.20
N GLU A 47 -8.58 -3.42 -3.89
CA GLU A 47 -9.90 -4.02 -3.68
C GLU A 47 -9.93 -5.54 -3.93
N ASN A 48 -9.07 -6.02 -4.84
CA ASN A 48 -8.95 -7.43 -5.23
C ASN A 48 -7.76 -8.14 -4.57
N CYS A 49 -7.03 -7.47 -3.68
CA CYS A 49 -5.84 -8.00 -3.03
C CYS A 49 -6.20 -8.92 -1.85
N GLU A 50 -5.43 -9.99 -1.68
CA GLU A 50 -5.56 -10.92 -0.56
C GLU A 50 -4.90 -10.35 0.70
N GLY A 51 -5.40 -10.70 1.90
CA GLY A 51 -4.94 -10.12 3.16
C GLY A 51 -3.44 -10.25 3.43
N GLU A 52 -2.82 -11.40 3.09
CA GLU A 52 -1.38 -11.60 3.27
C GLU A 52 -0.56 -10.66 2.39
N GLU A 53 -0.98 -10.38 1.16
CA GLU A 53 -0.26 -9.43 0.30
C GLU A 53 -0.49 -8.00 0.78
N LEU A 54 -1.71 -7.71 1.22
CA LEU A 54 -2.11 -6.41 1.71
C LEU A 54 -1.29 -5.96 2.92
N GLU A 55 -0.97 -6.87 3.84
CA GLU A 55 -0.10 -6.61 5.01
C GLU A 55 1.25 -5.99 4.62
N TRP A 56 1.86 -6.47 3.53
CA TRP A 56 3.15 -5.92 3.08
C TRP A 56 3.00 -4.65 2.27
N ILE A 57 1.86 -4.47 1.60
CA ILE A 57 1.57 -3.25 0.85
C ILE A 57 1.16 -2.12 1.82
N SER A 58 0.55 -2.42 2.97
CA SER A 58 0.17 -1.40 3.94
C SER A 58 1.37 -0.67 4.54
N GLU A 59 2.55 -1.30 4.55
CA GLU A 59 3.81 -0.64 4.96
C GLU A 59 4.11 0.66 4.18
N ILE A 60 3.51 0.86 3.00
CA ILE A 60 3.72 2.03 2.13
C ILE A 60 2.46 2.86 1.88
N PHE A 61 1.38 2.67 2.65
CA PHE A 61 0.14 3.41 2.43
C PHE A 61 0.30 4.91 2.70
N GLU A 62 1.14 5.32 3.65
CA GLU A 62 1.47 6.72 3.88
C GLU A 62 2.11 7.34 2.63
N ASP A 63 3.12 6.68 2.05
CA ASP A 63 3.78 7.15 0.81
C ASP A 63 2.80 7.27 -0.35
N ILE A 64 1.94 6.26 -0.57
CA ILE A 64 0.92 6.31 -1.62
C ILE A 64 -0.07 7.45 -1.35
N SER A 65 -0.47 7.64 -0.10
CA SER A 65 -1.36 8.74 0.31
C SER A 65 -0.78 10.10 0.00
N GLU A 66 0.51 10.33 0.29
CA GLU A 66 1.20 11.58 -0.02
C GLU A 66 1.24 11.86 -1.53
N LYS A 67 1.38 10.81 -2.36
CA LYS A 67 1.48 10.98 -3.82
C LYS A 67 0.12 11.14 -4.48
N LEU A 68 -0.88 10.37 -4.06
CA LEU A 68 -2.21 10.38 -4.67
C LEU A 68 -3.08 11.51 -4.15
N GLN A 69 -2.98 11.85 -2.86
CA GLN A 69 -3.80 12.88 -2.19
C GLN A 69 -5.29 12.78 -2.58
N SER A 70 -5.81 11.54 -2.58
CA SER A 70 -7.09 11.23 -3.24
C SER A 70 -8.15 10.79 -2.24
N LYS A 71 -9.32 11.44 -2.32
CA LYS A 71 -10.49 11.04 -1.54
C LYS A 71 -10.90 9.59 -1.83
N LYS A 72 -10.80 9.14 -3.08
CA LYS A 72 -11.14 7.74 -3.42
C LYS A 72 -10.15 6.75 -2.82
N PHE A 73 -8.89 7.13 -2.71
CA PHE A 73 -7.90 6.31 -2.03
C PHE A 73 -8.18 6.22 -0.53
N ILE A 74 -8.53 7.35 0.12
CA ILE A 74 -8.99 7.36 1.53
C ILE A 74 -10.20 6.43 1.71
N ASP A 75 -11.22 6.57 0.87
CA ASP A 75 -12.41 5.71 0.93
C ASP A 75 -12.03 4.22 0.77
N THR A 76 -11.02 3.92 -0.06
CA THR A 76 -10.49 2.56 -0.23
C THR A 76 -9.81 2.06 1.05
N LEU A 77 -8.99 2.88 1.70
CA LEU A 77 -8.34 2.52 2.97
C LEU A 77 -9.37 2.26 4.08
N GLU A 78 -10.42 3.08 4.18
CA GLU A 78 -11.52 2.88 5.15
C GLU A 78 -12.30 1.58 4.89
N LEU A 79 -12.44 1.16 3.63
CA LEU A 79 -13.04 -0.13 3.27
C LEU A 79 -12.13 -1.29 3.65
N LEU A 80 -10.82 -1.17 3.42
CA LEU A 80 -9.84 -2.18 3.78
C LEU A 80 -9.72 -2.33 5.29
N GLU A 81 -9.72 -1.25 6.06
CA GLU A 81 -9.73 -1.27 7.54
C GLU A 81 -10.91 -2.10 8.07
N LYS A 82 -12.09 -1.93 7.49
CA LYS A 82 -13.29 -2.71 7.86
C LYS A 82 -13.20 -4.17 7.44
N LYS A 83 -12.56 -4.45 6.30
CA LYS A 83 -12.45 -5.80 5.72
C LYS A 83 -11.36 -6.63 6.42
N TYR A 84 -10.28 -6.00 6.84
CA TYR A 84 -9.10 -6.60 7.44
C TYR A 84 -8.73 -5.86 8.75
N PRO A 85 -9.57 -5.96 9.79
CA PRO A 85 -9.36 -5.24 11.05
C PRO A 85 -8.06 -5.63 11.78
N GLU A 86 -7.49 -6.79 11.45
CA GLU A 86 -6.20 -7.27 11.95
C GLU A 86 -5.00 -6.43 11.48
N LEU A 87 -5.12 -5.70 10.38
CA LEU A 87 -4.05 -4.87 9.83
C LEU A 87 -3.92 -3.50 10.52
N ASP A 88 -4.88 -3.12 11.38
CA ASP A 88 -4.91 -1.86 12.13
C ASP A 88 -4.59 -0.59 11.30
N LEU A 89 -5.24 -0.46 10.14
CA LEU A 89 -5.02 0.62 9.16
C LEU A 89 -5.53 2.01 9.60
N LYS A 90 -5.89 2.19 10.87
CA LYS A 90 -6.46 3.45 11.38
C LYS A 90 -5.50 4.61 11.21
N MET A 91 -4.22 4.37 11.49
CA MET A 91 -3.20 5.40 11.35
C MET A 91 -2.98 5.77 9.89
N ASP A 92 -3.00 4.80 8.97
CA ASP A 92 -2.91 5.04 7.52
C ASP A 92 -4.08 5.87 7.01
N VAL A 93 -5.32 5.56 7.43
CA VAL A 93 -6.51 6.32 7.08
C VAL A 93 -6.42 7.77 7.56
N GLU A 94 -6.01 7.97 8.82
CA GLU A 94 -5.88 9.32 9.38
C GLU A 94 -4.72 10.10 8.76
N PHE A 95 -3.64 9.42 8.40
CA PHE A 95 -2.56 10.02 7.63
C PHE A 95 -3.05 10.45 6.25
N ALA A 96 -3.76 9.58 5.52
CA ALA A 96 -4.30 9.88 4.20
C ALA A 96 -5.26 11.07 4.21
N LYS A 97 -6.11 11.18 5.23
CA LYS A 97 -6.99 12.33 5.45
C LYS A 97 -6.24 13.64 5.70
N LYS A 98 -5.08 13.59 6.37
CA LYS A 98 -4.23 14.77 6.59
C LYS A 98 -3.39 15.13 5.37
N ALA A 99 -3.04 14.14 4.56
CA ALA A 99 -2.24 14.32 3.36
C ALA A 99 -3.04 14.94 2.20
N ILE A 100 -4.38 14.97 2.25
CA ILE A 100 -5.20 15.61 1.21
C ILE A 100 -5.05 17.14 1.27
N ASN A 101 -4.74 17.76 0.13
CA ASN A 101 -4.63 19.21 -0.04
C ASN A 101 -5.84 19.79 -0.76
#